data_AF-A0A4P5YVM5-F1
#
_entry.id   AF-A0A4P5YVM5-F1
#
_cell.length_a   1.000
_cell.length_b   1.000
_cell.length_c   1.000
_cell.angle_alpha   90.00
_cell.angle_beta   90.00
_cell.angle_gamma   90.00
#
_symmetry.space_group_name_H-M   'P 1'
#
loop_
_entity.id
_entity.type
_entity.pdbx_description
1 polymer ?
#
loop_
_entity_poly.entity_id
_entity_poly.type
_entity_poly.pdbx_seq_one_letter_code
_entity_poly.pdbx_strand_id
1 'polypeptide(L)'
;MKNHLTDKLDAGMQRVAAQARSWAALSLLALSLGLPRAGYAQATLPAGFSETRIRGISSPTAMCLVPDGRVFVCSQGGAVRVVKNDALLATPLINLNVSALEERGLDGVQVDPDFANNGFVYLYYAALTPAPHNRLSRFTVVGDTANPNTEVILFDLPNLSQSGWHNGGCIQFGPDGKLYFSAGENNIPANAQSLNTTLGKILRINSDGSIPADNPFYKRVLRKGRTRTAKSLANLQISLFPLLCVEQTFANGRLSKPTW
;
A
#
# COMPACT_ATOMS: atom_id res chain seq x y z
N MET A 1 -45.12 67.90 17.60
CA MET A 1 -43.79 68.13 18.20
C MET A 1 -43.04 66.81 18.19
N LYS A 2 -42.14 66.60 17.22
CA LYS A 2 -41.24 65.44 17.20
C LYS A 2 -40.14 65.69 18.24
N ASN A 3 -39.94 64.75 19.15
CA ASN A 3 -39.05 64.91 20.28
C ASN A 3 -37.60 65.03 19.81
N HIS A 4 -36.99 66.17 20.10
CA HIS A 4 -35.60 66.55 19.76
C HIS A 4 -34.52 65.57 20.28
N LEU A 5 -34.92 64.57 21.06
CA LEU A 5 -34.07 63.51 21.62
C LEU A 5 -33.89 62.32 20.67
N THR A 6 -34.85 62.02 19.78
CA THR A 6 -34.73 60.87 18.86
C THR A 6 -33.77 61.16 17.70
N ASP A 7 -33.73 62.40 17.21
CA ASP A 7 -32.84 62.79 16.10
C ASP A 7 -31.35 62.79 16.50
N LYS A 8 -31.04 62.99 17.79
CA LYS A 8 -29.66 62.98 18.29
C LYS A 8 -29.10 61.56 18.45
N LEU A 9 -29.94 60.56 18.71
CA LEU A 9 -29.54 59.16 18.82
C LEU A 9 -29.20 58.56 17.45
N ASP A 10 -30.02 58.84 16.41
CA ASP A 10 -29.76 58.37 15.05
C ASP A 10 -28.52 59.01 14.41
N ALA A 11 -28.29 60.31 14.65
CA ALA A 11 -27.09 61.00 14.17
C ALA A 11 -25.79 60.49 14.83
N GLY A 12 -25.87 60.03 16.09
CA GLY A 12 -24.74 59.42 16.81
C GLY A 12 -24.38 58.05 16.26
N MET A 13 -25.38 57.19 16.03
CA MET A 13 -25.17 55.84 15.50
C MET A 13 -24.66 55.83 14.05
N GLN A 14 -25.06 56.80 13.21
CA GLN A 14 -24.52 56.92 11.85
C GLN A 14 -23.07 57.42 11.81
N ARG A 15 -22.63 58.22 12.80
CA ARG A 15 -21.22 58.66 12.90
C ARG A 15 -20.28 57.54 13.35
N VAL A 16 -20.74 56.66 14.25
CA VAL A 16 -19.97 55.48 14.70
C VAL A 16 -19.82 54.46 13.56
N ALA A 17 -20.86 54.26 12.74
CA ALA A 17 -20.81 53.34 11.59
C ALA A 17 -19.89 53.81 10.44
N ALA A 18 -19.70 55.13 10.27
CA ALA A 18 -18.84 55.69 9.22
C ALA A 18 -17.34 55.65 9.56
N GLN A 19 -16.96 55.73 10.84
CA GLN A 19 -15.56 55.66 11.27
C GLN A 19 -15.01 54.24 11.37
N ALA A 20 -15.86 53.22 11.56
CA ALA A 20 -15.44 51.81 11.57
C ALA A 20 -15.09 51.25 10.17
N ARG A 21 -15.46 51.95 9.09
CA ARG A 21 -15.21 51.51 7.70
C ARG A 21 -13.86 51.98 7.11
N SER A 22 -13.10 52.81 7.83
CA SER A 22 -11.88 53.43 7.28
C SER A 22 -10.56 52.88 7.84
N TRP A 23 -10.58 51.90 8.75
CA TRP A 23 -9.37 51.23 9.27
C TRP A 23 -9.25 49.75 8.87
N ALA A 24 -10.30 49.14 8.31
CA ALA A 24 -10.26 47.76 7.83
C ALA A 24 -9.68 47.62 6.40
N ALA A 25 -9.64 48.71 5.62
CA ALA A 25 -9.21 48.69 4.23
C ALA A 25 -7.68 48.85 4.02
N LEU A 26 -6.92 49.25 5.05
CA LEU A 26 -5.46 49.41 4.97
C LEU A 26 -4.66 48.25 5.57
N SER A 27 -5.31 47.34 6.31
CA SER A 27 -4.63 46.14 6.86
C SER A 27 -4.75 44.89 5.98
N LEU A 28 -5.65 44.89 4.99
CA LEU A 28 -5.84 43.76 4.08
C LEU A 28 -5.06 43.86 2.77
N LEU A 29 -4.44 45.01 2.46
CA LEU A 29 -3.64 45.20 1.25
C LEU A 29 -2.12 45.03 1.47
N ALA A 30 -1.66 44.97 2.72
CA ALA A 30 -0.25 44.80 3.06
C ALA A 30 0.19 43.35 3.29
N LEU A 31 -0.75 42.38 3.25
CA LEU A 31 -0.46 40.94 3.41
C LEU A 31 -0.59 40.14 2.11
N SER A 32 -0.47 40.81 0.96
CA SER A 32 -0.33 40.20 -0.37
C SER A 32 1.04 40.45 -1.00
N LEU A 33 1.96 41.09 -0.26
CA LEU A 33 3.38 41.10 -0.63
C LEU A 33 3.88 39.66 -0.56
N GLY A 34 4.08 39.08 -1.75
CA GLY A 34 4.36 37.68 -1.98
C GLY A 34 5.48 37.16 -1.08
N LEU A 35 5.08 36.52 0.03
CA LEU A 35 5.93 35.54 0.68
C LEU A 35 6.38 34.60 -0.43
N PRO A 36 7.70 34.48 -0.70
CA PRO A 36 8.16 33.49 -1.63
C PRO A 36 7.57 32.17 -1.12
N ARG A 37 6.71 31.54 -1.92
CA ARG A 37 6.37 30.14 -1.72
C ARG A 37 7.73 29.46 -1.66
N ALA A 38 8.13 29.00 -0.48
CA ALA A 38 9.28 28.14 -0.36
C ALA A 38 8.98 26.95 -1.26
N GLY A 39 9.48 26.99 -2.49
CA GLY A 39 9.50 25.83 -3.36
C GLY A 39 10.26 24.80 -2.55
N TYR A 40 9.64 23.65 -2.29
CA TYR A 40 10.35 22.53 -1.70
C TYR A 40 11.59 22.31 -2.55
N ALA A 41 12.77 22.57 -1.99
CA ALA A 41 14.02 22.30 -2.68
C ALA A 41 13.97 20.84 -3.12
N GLN A 42 14.12 20.62 -4.42
CA GLN A 42 14.17 19.28 -4.94
C GLN A 42 15.37 18.59 -4.29
N ALA A 43 15.13 17.45 -3.65
CA ALA A 43 16.20 16.71 -2.99
C ALA A 43 17.30 16.47 -4.02
N THR A 44 18.53 16.89 -3.72
CA THR A 44 19.65 16.61 -4.60
C THR A 44 19.93 15.12 -4.51
N LEU A 45 19.64 14.38 -5.58
CA LEU A 45 19.91 12.96 -5.61
C LEU A 45 21.42 12.70 -5.66
N PRO A 46 21.92 11.62 -5.04
CA PRO A 46 23.30 11.20 -5.22
C PRO A 46 23.63 10.99 -6.70
N ALA A 47 24.91 11.15 -7.08
CA ALA A 47 25.36 10.86 -8.43
C ALA A 47 24.95 9.43 -8.84
N GLY A 48 24.44 9.25 -10.07
CA GLY A 48 23.94 7.96 -10.57
C GLY A 48 22.50 7.62 -10.17
N PHE A 49 21.75 8.58 -9.62
CA PHE A 49 20.32 8.44 -9.38
C PHE A 49 19.53 9.48 -10.17
N SER A 50 18.40 9.06 -10.72
CA SER A 50 17.39 9.93 -11.30
C SER A 50 16.04 9.72 -10.61
N GLU A 51 15.19 10.75 -10.66
CA GLU A 51 13.82 10.70 -10.15
C GLU A 51 12.86 11.01 -11.30
N THR A 52 11.89 10.12 -11.50
CA THR A 52 10.78 10.35 -12.41
C THR A 52 9.49 10.38 -11.60
N ARG A 53 8.71 11.46 -11.77
CA ARG A 53 7.40 11.58 -11.14
C ARG A 53 6.33 10.88 -11.95
N ILE A 54 5.77 9.81 -11.40
CA ILE A 54 4.61 9.12 -11.96
C ILE A 54 3.32 9.62 -11.28
N ARG A 55 2.29 9.91 -12.08
CA ARG A 55 0.99 10.41 -11.60
C ARG A 55 -0.13 9.46 -12.05
N GLY A 56 -1.31 9.58 -11.44
CA GLY A 56 -2.51 8.84 -11.85
C GLY A 56 -2.66 7.45 -11.21
N ILE A 57 -1.84 7.12 -10.21
CA ILE A 57 -2.00 5.92 -9.38
C ILE A 57 -2.74 6.31 -8.10
N SER A 58 -3.93 5.78 -7.90
CA SER A 58 -4.73 5.99 -6.69
C SER A 58 -4.25 5.08 -5.56
N SER A 59 -4.14 5.64 -4.34
CA SER A 59 -3.78 4.93 -3.10
C SER A 59 -2.74 3.81 -3.28
N PRO A 60 -1.51 4.13 -3.73
CA PRO A 60 -0.49 3.12 -3.95
C PRO A 60 -0.06 2.46 -2.63
N THR A 61 0.08 1.14 -2.63
CA THR A 61 0.34 0.33 -1.42
C THR A 61 1.66 -0.43 -1.47
N ALA A 62 2.04 -0.94 -2.64
CA ALA A 62 3.26 -1.72 -2.85
C ALA A 62 3.77 -1.56 -4.28
N MET A 63 5.04 -1.91 -4.52
CA MET A 63 5.58 -2.02 -5.87
C MET A 63 6.66 -3.09 -6.01
N CYS A 64 6.83 -3.57 -7.23
CA CYS A 64 7.85 -4.55 -7.61
C CYS A 64 8.56 -4.09 -8.88
N LEU A 65 9.90 -4.12 -8.86
CA LEU A 65 10.71 -3.94 -10.05
C LEU A 65 10.75 -5.24 -10.84
N VAL A 66 10.45 -5.15 -12.12
CA VAL A 66 10.42 -6.30 -13.02
C VAL A 66 11.76 -6.36 -13.77
N PRO A 67 12.35 -7.56 -14.01
CA PRO A 67 13.63 -7.68 -14.71
C PRO A 67 13.69 -7.05 -16.10
N ASP A 68 12.54 -6.89 -16.76
CA ASP A 68 12.41 -6.24 -18.08
C ASP A 68 12.32 -4.70 -18.01
N GLY A 69 12.54 -4.11 -16.84
CA GLY A 69 12.58 -2.67 -16.61
C GLY A 69 11.23 -2.05 -16.20
N ARG A 70 10.13 -2.81 -16.28
CA ARG A 70 8.83 -2.34 -15.80
C ARG A 70 8.80 -2.20 -14.28
N VAL A 71 7.83 -1.43 -13.79
CA VAL A 71 7.44 -1.41 -12.37
C VAL A 71 5.98 -1.75 -12.27
N PHE A 72 5.66 -2.73 -11.45
CA PHE A 72 4.29 -3.02 -11.06
C PHE A 72 4.00 -2.28 -9.76
N VAL A 73 2.91 -1.51 -9.73
CA VAL A 73 2.51 -0.72 -8.57
C VAL A 73 1.10 -1.12 -8.17
N CYS A 74 0.93 -1.64 -6.96
CA CYS A 74 -0.38 -1.94 -6.40
C CYS A 74 -1.10 -0.64 -6.02
N SER A 75 -2.38 -0.58 -6.35
CA SER A 75 -3.34 0.35 -5.80
C SER A 75 -4.21 -0.41 -4.81
N GLN A 76 -4.47 0.19 -3.64
CA GLN A 76 -5.30 -0.40 -2.58
C GLN A 76 -6.63 -0.98 -3.10
N GLY A 77 -7.26 -0.30 -4.05
CA GLY A 77 -8.53 -0.71 -4.66
C GLY A 77 -8.48 -1.96 -5.56
N GLY A 78 -7.35 -2.66 -5.67
CA GLY A 78 -7.25 -3.95 -6.35
C GLY A 78 -6.52 -3.95 -7.69
N ALA A 79 -6.13 -2.77 -8.20
CA ALA A 79 -5.44 -2.67 -9.47
C ALA A 79 -3.91 -2.79 -9.32
N VAL A 80 -3.27 -3.56 -10.18
CA VAL A 80 -1.82 -3.48 -10.41
C VAL A 80 -1.60 -2.57 -11.62
N ARG A 81 -0.96 -1.42 -11.42
CA ARG A 81 -0.57 -0.48 -12.47
C ARG A 81 0.80 -0.83 -13.03
N VAL A 82 1.01 -0.56 -14.33
CA VAL A 82 2.30 -0.78 -15.00
C VAL A 82 2.94 0.56 -15.32
N VAL A 83 4.16 0.76 -14.83
CA VAL A 83 5.05 1.82 -15.29
C VAL A 83 6.07 1.20 -16.24
N LYS A 84 6.18 1.73 -17.45
CA LYS A 84 7.08 1.26 -18.50
C LYS A 84 7.66 2.46 -19.21
N ASN A 85 8.98 2.49 -19.39
CA ASN A 85 9.69 3.63 -19.98
C ASN A 85 9.28 4.97 -19.33
N ASP A 86 9.29 5.00 -18.00
CA ASP A 86 8.96 6.18 -17.19
C ASP A 86 7.54 6.76 -17.40
N ALA A 87 6.64 5.99 -18.02
CA ALA A 87 5.25 6.35 -18.24
C ALA A 87 4.29 5.33 -17.61
N LEU A 88 3.21 5.83 -17.02
CA LEU A 88 2.10 5.01 -16.56
C LEU A 88 1.28 4.54 -17.77
N LEU A 89 1.12 3.23 -17.92
CA LEU A 89 0.23 2.68 -18.95
C LEU A 89 -1.23 2.97 -18.61
N ALA A 90 -2.07 3.16 -19.64
CA ALA A 90 -3.50 3.42 -19.48
C ALA A 90 -4.22 2.20 -18.86
N THR A 91 -3.96 1.02 -19.40
CA THR A 91 -4.52 -0.26 -18.94
C THR A 91 -3.73 -0.78 -17.73
N PRO A 92 -4.39 -1.18 -16.63
CA PRO A 92 -3.71 -1.88 -15.54
C PRO A 92 -3.27 -3.28 -16.00
N LEU A 93 -2.25 -3.83 -15.33
CA LEU A 93 -1.84 -5.22 -15.52
C LEU A 93 -3.01 -6.16 -15.23
N ILE A 94 -3.65 -5.96 -14.08
CA ILE A 94 -4.81 -6.70 -13.59
C ILE A 94 -5.61 -5.82 -12.63
N ASN A 95 -6.90 -6.07 -12.51
CA ASN A 95 -7.76 -5.43 -11.51
C ASN A 95 -8.57 -6.51 -10.78
N LEU A 96 -8.29 -6.68 -9.49
CA LEU A 96 -8.94 -7.67 -8.63
C LEU A 96 -10.10 -7.04 -7.86
N ASN A 97 -11.13 -7.82 -7.59
CA ASN A 97 -12.18 -7.41 -6.66
C ASN A 97 -11.73 -7.74 -5.22
N VAL A 98 -11.43 -6.70 -4.44
CA VAL A 98 -10.83 -6.82 -3.11
C VAL A 98 -11.71 -6.17 -2.04
N SER A 99 -11.55 -6.60 -0.79
CA SER A 99 -12.11 -5.90 0.37
C SER A 99 -11.19 -4.72 0.69
N ALA A 100 -11.58 -3.50 0.33
CA ALA A 100 -10.85 -2.28 0.68
C ALA A 100 -11.45 -1.63 1.92
N LEU A 101 -10.69 -1.56 3.01
CA LEU A 101 -11.08 -0.94 4.30
C LEU A 101 -9.83 -0.66 5.13
N GLU A 102 -9.60 0.60 5.49
CA GLU A 102 -8.40 1.07 6.22
C GLU A 102 -7.09 0.65 5.55
N GLU A 103 -6.43 -0.42 6.01
CA GLU A 103 -5.21 -0.95 5.40
C GLU A 103 -5.48 -2.12 4.45
N ARG A 104 -6.71 -2.64 4.39
CA ARG A 104 -7.03 -3.75 3.48
C ARG A 104 -7.04 -3.27 2.05
N GLY A 105 -6.55 -4.11 1.16
CA GLY A 105 -6.70 -3.94 -0.26
C GLY A 105 -5.87 -4.94 -1.01
N LEU A 106 -5.27 -4.48 -2.10
CA LEU A 106 -4.13 -5.15 -2.71
C LEU A 106 -2.86 -4.55 -2.12
N ASP A 107 -2.13 -5.33 -1.33
CA ASP A 107 -1.08 -4.82 -0.43
C ASP A 107 0.31 -5.39 -0.74
N GLY A 108 0.41 -6.36 -1.65
CA GLY A 108 1.68 -6.97 -2.04
C GLY A 108 1.73 -7.37 -3.50
N VAL A 109 2.90 -7.17 -4.12
CA VAL A 109 3.25 -7.67 -5.45
C VAL A 109 4.69 -8.12 -5.46
N GLN A 110 4.94 -9.29 -6.04
CA GLN A 110 6.29 -9.78 -6.30
C GLN A 110 6.29 -10.62 -7.58
N VAL A 111 7.30 -10.49 -8.43
CA VAL A 111 7.47 -11.38 -9.59
C VAL A 111 8.32 -12.60 -9.21
N ASP A 112 8.07 -13.71 -9.88
CA ASP A 112 8.87 -14.92 -9.75
C ASP A 112 10.35 -14.67 -10.15
N PRO A 113 11.34 -15.34 -9.53
CA PRO A 113 12.72 -15.22 -9.96
C PRO A 113 12.92 -15.61 -11.43
N ASP A 114 12.07 -16.50 -11.95
CA ASP A 114 12.07 -16.96 -13.34
C ASP A 114 11.00 -16.25 -14.21
N PHE A 115 10.60 -15.03 -13.82
CA PHE A 115 9.52 -14.26 -14.47
C PHE A 115 9.68 -14.11 -15.99
N ALA A 116 10.93 -13.98 -16.48
CA ALA A 116 11.19 -13.84 -17.91
C ALA A 116 10.73 -15.06 -18.72
N ASN A 117 10.67 -16.24 -18.10
CA ASN A 117 10.27 -17.48 -18.75
C ASN A 117 8.84 -17.89 -18.40
N ASN A 118 8.40 -17.66 -17.16
CA ASN A 118 7.09 -18.15 -16.67
C ASN A 118 5.99 -17.08 -16.56
N GLY A 119 6.35 -15.79 -16.54
CA GLY A 119 5.41 -14.68 -16.39
C GLY A 119 4.67 -14.65 -15.05
N PHE A 120 5.14 -15.36 -14.02
CA PHE A 120 4.40 -15.48 -12.76
C PHE A 120 4.54 -14.25 -11.86
N VAL A 121 3.39 -13.70 -11.45
CA VAL A 121 3.28 -12.62 -10.48
C VAL A 121 2.49 -13.10 -9.27
N TYR A 122 2.99 -12.79 -8.07
CA TYR A 122 2.39 -13.11 -6.78
C TYR A 122 1.75 -11.85 -6.22
N LEU A 123 0.48 -11.95 -5.85
CA LEU A 123 -0.29 -10.83 -5.29
C LEU A 123 -0.83 -11.21 -3.91
N TYR A 124 -0.66 -10.31 -2.95
CA TYR A 124 -1.24 -10.41 -1.62
C TYR A 124 -2.35 -9.38 -1.47
N TYR A 125 -3.56 -9.84 -1.18
CA TYR A 125 -4.74 -8.98 -1.11
C TYR A 125 -5.81 -9.51 -0.17
N ALA A 126 -6.69 -8.63 0.29
CA ALA A 126 -7.88 -8.99 1.04
C ALA A 126 -8.99 -9.47 0.10
N ALA A 127 -9.22 -10.78 0.02
CA ALA A 127 -10.31 -11.39 -0.73
C ALA A 127 -11.66 -11.16 -0.02
N LEU A 128 -12.76 -11.10 -0.77
CA LEU A 128 -14.11 -10.82 -0.23
C LEU A 128 -14.84 -12.08 0.29
N THR A 129 -14.63 -13.23 -0.35
CA THR A 129 -15.42 -14.45 -0.14
C THR A 129 -14.54 -15.60 0.35
N PRO A 130 -15.01 -16.47 1.27
CA PRO A 130 -16.36 -16.51 1.84
C PRO A 130 -16.64 -15.43 2.89
N ALA A 131 -15.60 -14.90 3.51
CA ALA A 131 -15.61 -13.66 4.30
C ALA A 131 -14.28 -12.93 4.05
N PRO A 132 -14.17 -11.62 4.36
CA PRO A 132 -12.93 -10.88 4.19
C PRO A 132 -11.74 -11.60 4.84
N HIS A 133 -10.74 -11.95 4.04
CA HIS A 133 -9.50 -12.59 4.52
C HIS A 133 -8.34 -12.22 3.61
N ASN A 134 -7.13 -12.20 4.17
CA ASN A 134 -5.94 -12.01 3.35
C ASN A 134 -5.62 -13.30 2.57
N ARG A 135 -5.18 -13.13 1.34
CA ARG A 135 -4.85 -14.19 0.40
C ARG A 135 -3.56 -13.88 -0.31
N LEU A 136 -2.77 -14.93 -0.54
CA LEU A 136 -1.66 -14.91 -1.48
C LEU A 136 -2.03 -15.78 -2.68
N SER A 137 -2.06 -15.18 -3.86
CA SER A 137 -2.31 -15.89 -5.13
C SER A 137 -1.22 -15.62 -6.14
N ARG A 138 -1.07 -16.54 -7.09
CA ARG A 138 -0.23 -16.39 -8.28
C ARG A 138 -1.09 -16.20 -9.51
N PHE A 139 -0.66 -15.33 -10.42
CA PHE A 139 -1.27 -15.09 -11.73
C PHE A 139 -0.20 -15.16 -12.82
N THR A 140 -0.62 -15.28 -14.08
CA THR A 140 0.29 -15.28 -15.23
C THR A 140 0.14 -13.99 -16.03
N VAL A 141 1.26 -13.29 -16.19
CA VAL A 141 1.43 -12.11 -17.04
C VAL A 141 1.77 -12.54 -18.46
N VAL A 142 1.09 -11.94 -19.44
CA VAL A 142 1.40 -12.05 -20.87
C VAL A 142 1.46 -10.66 -21.47
N GLY A 143 2.65 -10.24 -21.90
CA GLY A 143 2.87 -8.85 -22.31
C GLY A 143 2.67 -7.91 -21.12
N ASP A 144 1.85 -6.86 -21.30
CA ASP A 144 1.57 -5.84 -20.27
C ASP A 144 0.25 -6.07 -19.51
N THR A 145 -0.35 -7.27 -19.61
CA THR A 145 -1.59 -7.65 -18.91
C THR A 145 -1.48 -9.03 -18.24
N ALA A 146 -2.35 -9.31 -17.29
CA ALA A 146 -2.55 -10.62 -16.67
C ALA A 146 -4.04 -10.98 -16.64
N ASN A 147 -4.35 -12.24 -16.90
CA ASN A 147 -5.73 -12.72 -16.90
C ASN A 147 -6.13 -13.20 -15.48
N PRO A 148 -7.16 -12.62 -14.83
CA PRO A 148 -7.64 -13.08 -13.53
C PRO A 148 -7.98 -14.58 -13.47
N ASN A 149 -8.37 -15.19 -14.59
CA ASN A 149 -8.71 -16.61 -14.65
C ASN A 149 -7.49 -17.54 -14.53
N THR A 150 -6.27 -16.99 -14.51
CA THR A 150 -5.03 -17.75 -14.26
C THR A 150 -4.71 -17.88 -12.77
N GLU A 151 -5.59 -17.39 -11.89
CA GLU A 151 -5.37 -17.41 -10.45
C GLU A 151 -5.08 -18.83 -9.95
N VAL A 152 -3.96 -18.96 -9.23
CA VAL A 152 -3.68 -20.10 -8.38
C VAL A 152 -3.57 -19.59 -6.95
N ILE A 153 -4.56 -19.94 -6.12
CA ILE A 153 -4.57 -19.60 -4.70
C ILE A 153 -3.47 -20.38 -4.00
N LEU A 154 -2.46 -19.67 -3.50
CA LEU A 154 -1.33 -20.26 -2.80
C LEU A 154 -1.55 -20.27 -1.29
N PHE A 155 -2.31 -19.34 -0.73
CA PHE A 155 -2.54 -19.32 0.71
C PHE A 155 -3.77 -18.49 1.07
N ASP A 156 -4.67 -19.08 1.85
CA ASP A 156 -5.76 -18.36 2.52
C ASP A 156 -5.43 -18.20 4.00
N LEU A 157 -5.50 -16.97 4.49
CA LEU A 157 -5.40 -16.66 5.92
C LEU A 157 -6.77 -16.73 6.59
N PRO A 158 -6.83 -16.83 7.93
CA PRO A 158 -8.09 -16.73 8.66
C PRO A 158 -8.83 -15.43 8.36
N ASN A 159 -10.16 -15.47 8.53
CA ASN A 159 -11.02 -14.31 8.37
C ASN A 159 -10.52 -13.11 9.18
N LEU A 160 -10.57 -11.94 8.55
CA LEU A 160 -10.22 -10.67 9.15
C LEU A 160 -11.33 -10.21 10.10
N SER A 161 -10.96 -9.33 11.03
CA SER A 161 -11.90 -8.73 11.98
C SER A 161 -12.74 -7.66 11.27
N GLN A 162 -13.37 -6.74 11.98
CA GLN A 162 -13.94 -5.54 11.36
C GLN A 162 -13.00 -4.33 11.44
N SER A 163 -11.81 -4.46 12.05
CA SER A 163 -10.92 -3.33 12.32
C SER A 163 -10.35 -2.69 11.06
N GLY A 164 -9.91 -3.51 10.10
CA GLY A 164 -9.22 -3.05 8.88
C GLY A 164 -7.71 -2.88 9.03
N TRP A 165 -7.13 -3.08 10.22
CA TRP A 165 -5.71 -2.79 10.53
C TRP A 165 -4.85 -4.05 10.69
N HIS A 166 -3.54 -3.86 10.53
CA HIS A 166 -2.48 -4.85 10.65
C HIS A 166 -2.67 -6.02 9.68
N ASN A 167 -2.70 -5.74 8.38
CA ASN A 167 -2.91 -6.76 7.33
C ASN A 167 -1.60 -7.42 6.85
N GLY A 168 -0.46 -6.74 6.97
CA GLY A 168 0.82 -7.22 6.42
C GLY A 168 0.89 -6.96 4.91
N GLY A 169 1.40 -7.93 4.14
CA GLY A 169 1.37 -7.88 2.68
C GLY A 169 2.72 -7.69 1.98
N CYS A 170 3.82 -7.59 2.73
CA CYS A 170 5.15 -7.70 2.13
C CYS A 170 5.34 -9.11 1.57
N ILE A 171 5.87 -9.24 0.35
CA ILE A 171 6.17 -10.50 -0.31
C ILE A 171 7.60 -10.43 -0.87
N GLN A 172 8.41 -11.46 -0.68
CA GLN A 172 9.78 -11.50 -1.19
C GLN A 172 10.24 -12.95 -1.42
N PHE A 173 11.01 -13.19 -2.48
CA PHE A 173 11.77 -14.43 -2.62
C PHE A 173 13.08 -14.34 -1.82
N GLY A 174 13.30 -15.32 -0.95
CA GLY A 174 14.55 -15.46 -0.20
C GLY A 174 15.67 -16.08 -1.04
N PRO A 175 16.93 -15.99 -0.57
CA PRO A 175 18.08 -16.60 -1.25
C PRO A 175 18.04 -18.14 -1.28
N ASP A 176 17.18 -18.75 -0.47
CA ASP A 176 16.89 -20.18 -0.45
C ASP A 176 15.83 -20.60 -1.49
N GLY A 177 15.41 -19.65 -2.35
CA GLY A 177 14.42 -19.87 -3.40
C GLY A 177 12.99 -20.03 -2.87
N LYS A 178 12.73 -19.66 -1.60
CA LYS A 178 11.38 -19.73 -1.02
C LYS A 178 10.67 -18.39 -1.07
N LEU A 179 9.36 -18.46 -1.12
CA LEU A 179 8.49 -17.30 -1.08
C LEU A 179 8.15 -16.97 0.36
N TYR A 180 8.55 -15.78 0.79
CA TYR A 180 8.23 -15.22 2.10
C TYR A 180 7.14 -14.17 1.98
N PHE A 181 6.23 -14.13 2.94
CA PHE A 181 5.23 -13.08 3.01
C PHE A 181 4.84 -12.75 4.45
N SER A 182 4.55 -11.47 4.73
CA SER A 182 4.14 -11.03 6.06
C SER A 182 2.63 -11.09 6.22
N ALA A 183 2.19 -11.75 7.28
CA ALA A 183 0.80 -11.78 7.73
C ALA A 183 0.68 -10.94 8.99
N GLY A 184 -0.08 -9.85 8.94
CA GLY A 184 -0.34 -9.06 10.14
C GLY A 184 -1.25 -9.80 11.13
N GLU A 185 -1.29 -9.31 12.36
CA GLU A 185 -2.00 -9.98 13.46
C GLU A 185 -3.51 -9.65 13.52
N ASN A 186 -3.96 -8.73 12.63
CA ASN A 186 -5.35 -8.31 12.44
C ASN A 186 -5.95 -7.58 13.67
N ASN A 187 -5.10 -6.80 14.35
CA ASN A 187 -5.43 -5.99 15.53
C ASN A 187 -5.92 -6.80 16.75
N ILE A 188 -5.49 -8.06 16.85
CA ILE A 188 -5.68 -8.98 17.98
C ILE A 188 -4.30 -9.49 18.43
N PRO A 189 -3.57 -8.74 19.28
CA PRO A 189 -2.15 -8.98 19.57
C PRO A 189 -1.78 -10.41 19.99
N ALA A 190 -2.71 -11.12 20.64
CA ALA A 190 -2.54 -12.53 21.03
C ALA A 190 -2.28 -13.47 19.83
N ASN A 191 -2.72 -13.12 18.63
CA ASN A 191 -2.46 -13.87 17.40
C ASN A 191 -0.95 -13.98 17.10
N ALA A 192 -0.18 -12.93 17.37
CA ALA A 192 1.26 -12.91 17.10
C ALA A 192 2.02 -14.01 17.85
N GLN A 193 1.66 -14.27 19.11
CA GLN A 193 2.26 -15.33 19.93
C GLN A 193 1.62 -16.71 19.72
N SER A 194 0.38 -16.74 19.21
CA SER A 194 -0.35 -17.99 19.02
C SER A 194 0.21 -18.79 17.83
N LEU A 195 0.70 -19.99 18.13
CA LEU A 195 1.02 -21.00 17.13
C LEU A 195 -0.21 -21.76 16.64
N ASN A 196 -1.44 -21.29 16.91
CA ASN A 196 -2.69 -21.88 16.40
C ASN A 196 -3.30 -21.09 15.22
N THR A 197 -2.68 -19.98 14.84
CA THR A 197 -3.07 -19.12 13.72
C THR A 197 -1.85 -18.82 12.82
N THR A 198 -2.12 -18.36 11.61
CA THR A 198 -1.12 -17.83 10.67
C THR A 198 -1.03 -16.31 10.69
N LEU A 199 -1.89 -15.65 11.45
CA LEU A 199 -1.87 -14.20 11.67
C LEU A 199 -0.68 -13.81 12.57
N GLY A 200 -0.07 -12.66 12.30
CA GLY A 200 1.08 -12.13 13.01
C GLY A 200 2.34 -12.98 12.83
N LYS A 201 2.66 -13.35 11.58
CA LYS A 201 3.78 -14.23 11.23
C LYS A 201 4.49 -13.75 9.97
N ILE A 202 5.75 -14.16 9.82
CA ILE A 202 6.43 -14.20 8.52
C ILE A 202 6.29 -15.61 7.98
N LEU A 203 5.54 -15.78 6.90
CA LEU A 203 5.23 -17.07 6.29
C LEU A 203 6.23 -17.42 5.19
N ARG A 204 6.70 -18.68 5.14
CA ARG A 204 7.65 -19.25 4.18
C ARG A 204 7.03 -20.45 3.48
N ILE A 205 6.85 -20.38 2.16
CA ILE A 205 6.28 -21.43 1.31
C ILE A 205 7.15 -21.63 0.06
N ASN A 206 6.99 -22.75 -0.64
CA ASN A 206 7.50 -22.89 -2.00
C ASN A 206 6.65 -22.03 -2.98
N SER A 207 7.19 -21.72 -4.16
CA SER A 207 6.50 -20.94 -5.21
C SER A 207 5.19 -21.57 -5.69
N ASP A 208 5.04 -22.90 -5.55
CA ASP A 208 3.81 -23.63 -5.84
C ASP A 208 2.80 -23.66 -4.67
N GLY A 209 3.13 -23.00 -3.57
CA GLY A 209 2.32 -22.94 -2.36
C GLY A 209 2.45 -24.15 -1.43
N SER A 210 3.29 -25.14 -1.75
CA SER A 210 3.60 -26.25 -0.84
C SER A 210 4.47 -25.77 0.34
N ILE A 211 4.43 -26.51 1.45
CA ILE A 211 5.17 -26.16 2.66
C ILE A 211 6.56 -26.81 2.60
N PRO A 212 7.66 -26.04 2.69
CA PRO A 212 9.00 -26.59 2.78
C PRO A 212 9.16 -27.56 3.96
N ALA A 213 9.75 -28.73 3.71
CA ALA A 213 9.89 -29.80 4.72
C ALA A 213 10.84 -29.44 5.87
N ASP A 214 11.71 -28.46 5.64
CA ASP A 214 12.66 -27.87 6.59
C ASP A 214 12.05 -26.73 7.43
N ASN A 215 10.77 -26.38 7.24
CA ASN A 215 10.13 -25.39 8.11
C ASN A 215 10.11 -25.89 9.58
N PRO A 216 10.36 -25.01 10.57
CA PRO A 216 10.58 -25.41 11.97
C PRO A 216 9.39 -26.11 12.64
N PHE A 217 8.19 -25.97 12.09
CA PHE A 217 6.96 -26.60 12.61
C PHE A 217 6.37 -27.64 11.66
N TYR A 218 7.10 -28.07 10.64
CA TYR A 218 6.62 -28.98 9.59
C TYR A 218 5.99 -30.27 10.13
N LYS A 219 6.66 -30.95 11.08
CA LYS A 219 6.16 -32.20 11.69
C LYS A 219 4.84 -32.02 12.45
N ARG A 220 4.60 -30.84 13.02
CA ARG A 220 3.34 -30.51 13.73
C ARG A 220 2.18 -30.33 12.74
N VAL A 221 2.45 -29.83 11.54
CA VAL A 221 1.46 -29.69 10.47
C VAL A 221 0.96 -31.06 10.01
N LEU A 222 1.87 -32.01 9.76
CA LEU A 222 1.51 -33.37 9.31
C LEU A 222 0.68 -34.15 10.34
N ARG A 223 1.01 -34.05 11.64
CA ARG A 223 0.30 -34.77 12.72
C ARG A 223 -1.18 -34.38 12.84
N LYS A 224 -1.57 -33.20 12.37
CA LYS A 224 -2.94 -32.68 12.49
C LYS A 224 -3.87 -33.11 11.34
N GLY A 225 -3.40 -33.96 10.41
CA GLY A 225 -4.22 -34.49 9.30
C GLY A 225 -4.74 -33.43 8.33
N ARG A 226 -4.10 -32.26 8.32
CA ARG A 226 -4.57 -31.10 7.53
C ARG A 226 -4.10 -31.25 6.09
N THR A 227 -5.04 -31.60 5.22
CA THR A 227 -4.90 -31.60 3.76
C THR A 227 -4.48 -30.22 3.25
N ARG A 228 -4.03 -30.14 1.98
CA ARG A 228 -3.51 -28.95 1.29
C ARG A 228 -4.33 -27.65 1.48
N THR A 229 -5.59 -27.77 1.88
CA THR A 229 -6.58 -26.70 2.11
C THR A 229 -6.61 -26.12 3.54
N ALA A 230 -5.90 -26.68 4.52
CA ALA A 230 -5.88 -26.17 5.90
C ALA A 230 -4.46 -25.74 6.31
N LYS A 231 -3.97 -24.67 5.68
CA LYS A 231 -2.66 -24.08 5.96
C LYS A 231 -2.71 -23.24 7.24
N SER A 232 -2.68 -23.90 8.38
CA SER A 232 -2.19 -23.31 9.61
C SER A 232 -1.14 -24.28 10.17
N LEU A 233 0.12 -23.89 10.41
CA LEU A 233 0.57 -23.02 11.52
C LEU A 233 2.00 -22.50 11.29
N ALA A 234 2.23 -21.26 11.76
CA ALA A 234 3.48 -20.61 12.13
C ALA A 234 4.75 -20.98 11.34
N ASN A 235 5.21 -20.06 10.51
CA ASN A 235 6.59 -20.01 10.07
C ASN A 235 7.30 -18.97 10.96
N LEU A 236 8.38 -19.38 11.61
CA LEU A 236 9.27 -18.46 12.28
C LEU A 236 10.69 -18.93 12.00
N GLN A 237 11.31 -18.34 10.98
CA GLN A 237 12.74 -18.13 11.06
C GLN A 237 12.91 -16.65 11.40
N ILE A 238 13.29 -16.35 12.63
CA ILE A 238 13.94 -15.06 12.92
C ILE A 238 15.29 -15.15 12.23
N SER A 239 15.31 -14.80 10.95
CA SER A 239 16.54 -14.42 10.28
C SER A 239 16.72 -12.95 10.61
N LEU A 240 17.57 -12.64 11.59
CA LEU A 240 18.14 -11.31 11.78
C LEU A 240 19.07 -11.02 10.60
N PHE A 241 18.48 -10.85 9.43
CA PHE A 241 19.11 -10.16 8.32
C PHE A 241 18.29 -8.90 8.09
N PRO A 242 18.92 -7.80 7.68
CA PRO A 242 18.19 -6.59 7.36
C PRO A 242 17.35 -6.90 6.12
N LEU A 243 16.12 -7.39 6.31
CA LEU A 243 15.06 -7.01 5.42
C LEU A 243 14.92 -5.50 5.60
N LEU A 244 15.75 -4.74 4.89
CA LEU A 244 15.23 -3.56 4.25
C LEU A 244 14.11 -4.08 3.34
N CYS A 245 12.92 -4.27 3.93
CA CYS A 245 11.76 -3.71 3.31
C CYS A 245 12.17 -2.23 3.19
N VAL A 246 12.70 -1.86 2.02
CA VAL A 246 12.76 -0.45 1.70
C VAL A 246 11.29 -0.09 1.76
N GLU A 247 10.91 0.55 2.86
CA GLU A 247 9.79 1.44 2.88
C GLU A 247 10.15 2.46 1.79
N GLN A 248 9.89 2.09 0.53
CA GLN A 248 9.94 2.98 -0.60
C GLN A 248 8.76 3.89 -0.32
N THR A 249 9.05 4.89 0.50
CA THR A 249 8.07 5.73 1.14
C THR A 249 7.32 6.38 -0.01
N PHE A 250 6.06 6.02 -0.18
CA PHE A 250 5.14 6.75 -1.04
C PHE A 250 4.82 8.08 -0.36
N ALA A 251 5.81 8.96 -0.26
CA ALA A 251 5.59 10.37 0.02
C ALA A 251 5.47 11.10 -1.32
N ASN A 252 4.23 11.31 -1.78
CA ASN A 252 3.87 12.20 -2.90
C ASN A 252 4.13 11.70 -4.35
N GLY A 253 4.20 10.38 -4.58
CA GLY A 253 4.28 9.81 -5.93
C GLY A 253 5.64 9.96 -6.61
N ARG A 254 6.71 9.74 -5.86
CA ARG A 254 8.11 9.84 -6.30
C ARG A 254 8.73 8.45 -6.41
N LEU A 255 9.43 8.18 -7.51
CA LEU A 255 10.11 6.92 -7.77
C LEU A 255 11.60 7.21 -8.02
N SER A 256 12.48 6.66 -7.18
CA SER A 256 13.93 6.72 -7.35
C SER A 256 14.45 5.33 -7.75
N LYS A 257 15.23 5.25 -8.83
CA LYS A 257 15.92 4.01 -9.23
C LYS A 257 17.43 4.28 -9.46
N PRO A 258 18.31 3.28 -9.27
CA PRO A 258 19.68 3.38 -9.75
C PRO A 258 19.70 3.41 -11.28
N THR A 259 20.50 4.30 -11.88
CA THR A 259 20.80 4.25 -13.31
C THR A 259 21.96 3.27 -13.52
N TRP A 260 21.73 2.17 -14.23
CA TRP A 260 22.79 1.29 -14.76
C TRP A 260 23.12 1.69 -16.20
#